data_AF-A0A852DLL5-F1
#
_entry.id   AF-A0A852DLL5-F1
#
_cell.length_a   1.000
_cell.length_b   1.000
_cell.length_c   1.000
_cell.angle_alpha   90.00
_cell.angle_beta   90.00
_cell.angle_gamma   90.00
#
_symmetry.space_group_name_H-M   'P 1'
#
loop_
_entity.id
_entity.type
_entity.pdbx_description
1 polymer ?
#
loop_
_entity_poly.entity_id
_entity_poly.type
_entity_poly.pdbx_seq_one_letter_code
_entity_poly.pdbx_strand_id
1 'polypeptide(L)'
;PSRRFVASCGFTPDVKVWEVCFSKNGDFREVTRAFELKGHTAGVQSFSFSNDSRRMATVSKDGTWKFWDTDVEYKKQQDPHLLLTGQCAVLEPCRIALSPDGRTVAVASGTDIVVYNTRRGEEEERFLGVHSHCITDLAFDTTGRYVVSCGDRAIRVLHNTAGHRAVVEEMEAMLKKTGNKATQERLEQQISSARKALAAIYGKKH
;
A
#
# COMPACT_ATOMS: atom_id res chain seq x y z
N PRO A 1 -2.15 -3.55 10.19
CA PRO A 1 -1.72 -4.97 10.07
C PRO A 1 -2.23 -5.83 11.24
N SER A 2 -2.63 -7.07 10.97
CA SER A 2 -3.28 -8.01 11.89
C SER A 2 -2.40 -8.54 13.05
N ARG A 3 -1.24 -7.91 13.32
CA ARG A 3 -0.20 -8.34 14.28
C ARG A 3 0.34 -9.77 14.08
N ARG A 4 -0.02 -10.44 12.98
CA ARG A 4 0.35 -11.83 12.67
C ARG A 4 1.76 -11.96 12.08
N PHE A 5 2.20 -10.99 11.30
CA PHE A 5 3.44 -11.08 10.55
C PHE A 5 4.43 -9.99 10.94
N VAL A 6 5.71 -10.38 10.95
CA VAL A 6 6.86 -9.48 10.97
C VAL A 6 7.63 -9.71 9.68
N ALA A 7 8.18 -8.65 9.10
CA ALA A 7 8.99 -8.74 7.90
C ALA A 7 10.28 -7.93 8.06
N SER A 8 11.29 -8.27 7.29
CA SER A 8 12.53 -7.53 7.21
C SER A 8 12.99 -7.41 5.77
N CYS A 9 13.49 -6.23 5.42
CA CYS A 9 14.23 -5.97 4.20
C CYS A 9 15.59 -5.36 4.55
N GLY A 10 16.47 -5.24 3.56
CA GLY A 10 17.78 -4.63 3.73
C GLY A 10 18.50 -4.53 2.40
N PHE A 11 19.84 -4.56 2.43
CA PHE A 11 20.67 -4.55 1.22
C PHE A 11 20.55 -5.83 0.35
N THR A 12 19.55 -6.67 0.61
CA THR A 12 19.26 -7.88 -0.16
C THR A 12 18.02 -7.68 -1.05
N PRO A 13 17.91 -8.40 -2.18
CA PRO A 13 16.80 -8.25 -3.14
C PRO A 13 15.48 -8.88 -2.67
N ASP A 14 15.46 -9.49 -1.50
CA ASP A 14 14.34 -10.22 -0.94
C ASP A 14 13.77 -9.56 0.32
N VAL A 15 12.46 -9.71 0.52
CA VAL A 15 11.82 -9.43 1.80
C VAL A 15 11.48 -10.75 2.47
N LYS A 16 12.02 -10.97 3.66
CA LYS A 16 11.72 -12.16 4.46
C LYS A 16 10.55 -11.86 5.38
N VAL A 17 9.60 -12.79 5.46
CA VAL A 17 8.38 -12.65 6.27
C VAL A 17 8.25 -13.84 7.22
N TRP A 18 7.92 -13.55 8.46
CA TRP A 18 7.73 -14.52 9.53
C TRP A 18 6.36 -14.37 10.20
N GLU A 19 5.75 -15.50 10.54
CA GLU A 19 4.55 -15.54 11.38
C GLU A 19 4.96 -15.52 12.85
N VAL A 20 4.33 -14.64 13.63
CA VAL A 20 4.42 -14.63 15.09
C VAL A 20 3.26 -15.47 15.64
N CYS A 21 3.62 -16.60 16.23
CA CYS A 21 2.66 -17.56 16.77
C CYS A 21 2.40 -17.25 18.24
N PHE A 22 1.12 -17.09 18.59
CA PHE A 22 0.67 -16.93 19.98
C PHE A 22 -0.14 -18.16 20.43
N SER A 23 -0.11 -18.43 21.74
CA SER A 23 -0.98 -19.41 22.37
C SER A 23 -2.45 -18.96 22.33
N LYS A 24 -3.39 -19.86 22.64
CA LYS A 24 -4.81 -19.49 22.79
C LYS A 24 -5.03 -18.43 23.88
N ASN A 25 -4.10 -18.31 24.83
CA ASN A 25 -4.16 -17.36 25.94
C ASN A 25 -3.45 -16.04 25.61
N GLY A 26 -2.87 -15.90 24.42
CA GLY A 26 -2.17 -14.69 23.96
C GLY A 26 -0.67 -14.66 24.28
N ASP A 27 -0.12 -15.70 24.89
CA ASP A 27 1.31 -15.78 25.18
C ASP A 27 2.12 -16.03 23.91
N PHE A 28 3.25 -15.35 23.78
CA PHE A 28 4.19 -15.62 22.70
C PHE A 28 4.64 -17.09 22.74
N ARG A 29 4.61 -17.77 21.59
CA ARG A 29 5.10 -19.13 21.45
C ARG A 29 6.42 -19.17 20.68
N GLU A 30 6.37 -18.72 19.43
CA GLU A 30 7.51 -18.80 18.52
C GLU A 30 7.35 -17.85 17.32
N VAL A 31 8.43 -17.66 16.57
CA VAL A 31 8.42 -17.00 15.27
C VAL A 31 8.85 -18.02 14.22
N THR A 32 8.02 -18.26 13.21
CA THR A 32 8.33 -19.22 12.14
C THR A 32 8.41 -18.52 10.80
N ARG A 33 9.31 -18.96 9.92
CA ARG A 33 9.43 -18.40 8.57
C ARG A 33 8.17 -18.73 7.79
N ALA A 34 7.50 -17.71 7.28
CA ALA A 34 6.30 -17.85 6.48
C ALA A 34 6.69 -17.97 5.00
N PHE A 35 7.18 -16.88 4.42
CA PHE A 35 7.51 -16.80 3.00
C PHE A 35 8.55 -15.70 2.71
N GLU A 36 8.98 -15.62 1.45
CA GLU A 36 9.88 -14.59 0.95
C GLU A 36 9.31 -13.94 -0.30
N LEU A 37 9.41 -12.62 -0.38
CA LEU A 37 9.13 -11.88 -1.60
C LEU A 37 10.42 -11.77 -2.40
N LYS A 38 10.49 -12.50 -3.53
CA LYS A 38 11.67 -12.58 -4.40
C LYS A 38 11.36 -11.95 -5.76
N GLY A 39 12.31 -11.23 -6.33
CA GLY A 39 12.20 -10.75 -7.72
C GLY A 39 12.68 -9.33 -7.96
N HIS A 40 13.10 -8.59 -6.92
CA HIS A 40 13.92 -7.41 -7.12
C HIS A 40 15.33 -7.81 -7.55
N THR A 41 16.02 -6.92 -8.26
CA THR A 41 17.41 -7.15 -8.72
C THR A 41 18.44 -6.38 -7.90
N ALA A 42 17.99 -5.53 -6.97
CA ALA A 42 18.82 -4.80 -6.03
C ALA A 42 18.12 -4.71 -4.65
N GLY A 43 18.83 -4.15 -3.67
CA GLY A 43 18.39 -4.09 -2.27
C GLY A 43 17.00 -3.47 -2.09
N VAL A 44 16.14 -4.14 -1.32
CA VAL A 44 14.81 -3.62 -0.96
C VAL A 44 14.93 -2.61 0.17
N GLN A 45 14.45 -1.40 -0.08
CA GLN A 45 14.62 -0.27 0.84
C GLN A 45 13.54 -0.19 1.90
N SER A 46 12.31 -0.52 1.51
CA SER A 46 11.11 -0.37 2.33
C SER A 46 10.03 -1.31 1.83
N PHE A 47 9.12 -1.69 2.73
CA PHE A 47 7.93 -2.45 2.41
C PHE A 47 6.75 -2.00 3.28
N SER A 48 5.53 -2.36 2.88
CA SER A 48 4.31 -2.09 3.64
C SER A 48 3.27 -3.19 3.45
N PHE A 49 2.52 -3.51 4.51
CA PHE A 49 1.39 -4.44 4.47
C PHE A 49 0.06 -3.70 4.29
N SER A 50 -0.95 -4.37 3.72
CA SER A 50 -2.36 -4.00 3.88
C SER A 50 -2.84 -4.32 5.32
N ASN A 51 -4.02 -3.82 5.70
CA ASN A 51 -4.52 -4.03 7.05
C ASN A 51 -4.82 -5.50 7.36
N ASP A 52 -5.29 -6.26 6.37
CA ASP A 52 -5.55 -7.69 6.45
C ASP A 52 -4.32 -8.58 6.22
N SER A 53 -3.16 -7.97 5.90
CA SER A 53 -1.91 -8.66 5.56
C SER A 53 -2.03 -9.61 4.35
N ARG A 54 -3.06 -9.45 3.52
CA ARG A 54 -3.23 -10.20 2.27
C ARG A 54 -2.52 -9.57 1.09
N ARG A 55 -2.04 -8.34 1.25
CA ARG A 55 -1.25 -7.62 0.26
C ARG A 55 0.00 -7.04 0.90
N MET A 56 1.06 -6.99 0.12
CA MET A 56 2.30 -6.28 0.46
C MET A 56 2.77 -5.45 -0.72
N ALA A 57 3.43 -4.33 -0.44
CA ALA A 57 4.16 -3.55 -1.42
C ALA A 57 5.63 -3.42 -1.00
N THR A 58 6.54 -3.45 -1.96
CA THR A 58 7.99 -3.33 -1.76
C THR A 58 8.57 -2.30 -2.73
N VAL A 59 9.60 -1.55 -2.31
CA VAL A 59 10.35 -0.64 -3.19
C VAL A 59 11.84 -0.93 -3.09
N SER A 60 12.55 -0.90 -4.22
CA SER A 60 13.95 -1.30 -4.31
C SER A 60 14.81 -0.26 -5.01
N LYS A 61 16.13 -0.37 -4.77
CA LYS A 61 17.18 0.32 -5.53
C LYS A 61 17.16 0.01 -7.02
N ASP A 62 16.47 -1.04 -7.44
CA ASP A 62 16.39 -1.46 -8.84
C ASP A 62 15.50 -0.58 -9.73
N GLY A 63 14.93 0.50 -9.19
CA GLY A 63 14.05 1.39 -9.95
C GLY A 63 12.58 0.98 -9.92
N THR A 64 12.23 -0.07 -9.18
CA THR A 64 10.88 -0.63 -9.20
C THR A 64 10.24 -0.69 -7.81
N TRP A 65 8.92 -0.62 -7.83
CA TRP A 65 8.09 -1.10 -6.74
C TRP A 65 7.31 -2.33 -7.21
N LYS A 66 7.03 -3.24 -6.28
CA LYS A 66 6.29 -4.47 -6.55
C LYS A 66 5.12 -4.60 -5.58
N PHE A 67 4.03 -5.15 -6.07
CA PHE A 67 2.82 -5.41 -5.31
C PHE A 67 2.49 -6.89 -5.34
N TRP A 68 2.17 -7.45 -4.18
CA TRP A 68 2.15 -8.88 -3.94
C TRP A 68 0.81 -9.33 -3.38
N ASP A 69 0.33 -10.48 -3.84
CA ASP A 69 -0.65 -11.28 -3.13
C ASP A 69 0.07 -12.16 -2.11
N THR A 70 -0.29 -12.00 -0.85
CA THR A 70 0.29 -12.72 0.28
C THR A 70 -0.76 -13.54 1.04
N ASP A 71 -1.98 -13.64 0.50
CA ASP A 71 -3.01 -14.55 0.98
C ASP A 71 -2.72 -15.98 0.49
N VAL A 72 -1.63 -16.56 1.01
CA VAL A 72 -1.12 -17.86 0.58
C VAL A 72 -1.07 -18.86 1.72
N GLU A 73 -1.24 -20.13 1.40
CA GLU A 73 -1.06 -21.24 2.33
C GLU A 73 0.44 -21.57 2.47
N TYR A 74 1.22 -20.69 3.09
CA TYR A 74 2.67 -20.85 3.22
C TYR A 74 3.08 -22.09 4.03
N LYS A 75 2.21 -22.63 4.90
CA LYS A 75 2.42 -23.93 5.57
C LYS A 75 2.43 -25.11 4.60
N LYS A 76 1.81 -24.95 3.42
CA LYS A 76 1.88 -25.88 2.28
C LYS A 76 2.95 -25.46 1.26
N GLN A 77 3.90 -24.59 1.65
CA GLN A 77 4.96 -24.08 0.79
C GLN A 77 4.46 -23.33 -0.45
N GLN A 78 3.27 -22.71 -0.36
CA GLN A 78 2.80 -21.82 -1.41
C GLN A 78 3.54 -20.47 -1.34
N ASP A 79 4.18 -20.09 -2.44
CA ASP A 79 4.83 -18.79 -2.56
C ASP A 79 3.83 -17.65 -2.82
N PRO A 80 4.11 -16.43 -2.32
CA PRO A 80 3.39 -15.21 -2.68
C PRO A 80 3.41 -14.95 -4.19
N HIS A 81 2.33 -14.34 -4.70
CA HIS A 81 2.21 -14.03 -6.13
C HIS A 81 2.55 -12.58 -6.39
N LEU A 82 3.43 -12.33 -7.37
CA LEU A 82 3.67 -10.97 -7.87
C LEU A 82 2.45 -10.54 -8.69
N LEU A 83 1.73 -9.54 -8.21
CA LEU A 83 0.56 -8.99 -8.91
C LEU A 83 0.96 -7.94 -9.94
N LEU A 84 1.96 -7.12 -9.60
CA LEU A 84 2.34 -5.98 -10.42
C LEU A 84 3.77 -5.53 -10.12
N THR A 85 4.50 -5.11 -11.16
CA THR A 85 5.74 -4.33 -11.04
C THR A 85 5.50 -2.95 -11.66
N GLY A 86 5.67 -1.90 -10.87
CA GLY A 86 5.64 -0.53 -11.35
C GLY A 86 7.03 0.10 -11.34
N GLN A 87 7.23 1.10 -12.19
CA GLN A 87 8.46 1.88 -12.25
C GLN A 87 8.34 3.08 -11.32
N CYS A 88 9.42 3.42 -10.61
CA CYS A 88 9.53 4.65 -9.85
C CYS A 88 10.92 5.26 -10.07
N ALA A 89 10.99 6.59 -10.21
CA ALA A 89 12.27 7.29 -10.24
C ALA A 89 12.92 7.18 -8.86
N VAL A 90 13.96 6.36 -8.74
CA VAL A 90 14.64 6.11 -7.46
C VAL A 90 15.73 7.15 -7.24
N LEU A 91 15.47 8.04 -6.29
CA LEU A 91 16.47 8.85 -5.60
C LEU A 91 16.58 8.30 -4.18
N GLU A 92 17.80 8.01 -3.78
CA GLU A 92 18.11 7.46 -2.46
C GLU A 92 17.98 8.56 -1.38
N PRO A 93 17.24 8.34 -0.26
CA PRO A 93 16.48 7.15 0.14
C PRO A 93 15.01 7.15 -0.34
N CYS A 94 14.43 5.95 -0.51
CA CYS A 94 13.01 5.75 -0.79
C CYS A 94 12.22 5.16 0.40
N ARG A 95 10.93 5.48 0.45
CA ARG A 95 9.93 4.89 1.37
C ARG A 95 8.72 4.45 0.57
N ILE A 96 8.01 3.44 1.06
CA ILE A 96 6.77 2.96 0.46
C ILE A 96 5.70 2.75 1.51
N ALA A 97 4.48 3.18 1.21
CA ALA A 97 3.30 2.92 2.01
C ALA A 97 2.22 2.31 1.11
N LEU A 98 1.55 1.28 1.62
CA LEU A 98 0.40 0.65 0.96
C LEU A 98 -0.88 1.12 1.65
N SER A 99 -1.90 1.52 0.90
CA SER A 99 -3.18 1.87 1.49
C SER A 99 -3.78 0.66 2.21
N PRO A 100 -4.54 0.85 3.31
CA PRO A 100 -5.12 -0.24 4.09
C PRO A 100 -5.92 -1.27 3.28
N ASP A 101 -6.56 -0.80 2.21
CA ASP A 101 -7.40 -1.57 1.30
C ASP A 101 -6.64 -2.14 0.09
N GLY A 102 -5.35 -1.85 -0.03
CA GLY A 102 -4.48 -2.35 -1.08
C GLY A 102 -4.68 -1.73 -2.46
N ARG A 103 -5.49 -0.66 -2.60
CA ARG A 103 -5.81 -0.04 -3.90
C ARG A 103 -4.78 0.95 -4.42
N THR A 104 -3.99 1.53 -3.52
CA THR A 104 -3.01 2.56 -3.86
C THR A 104 -1.71 2.36 -3.10
N VAL A 105 -0.60 2.70 -3.75
CA VAL A 105 0.73 2.71 -3.15
C VAL A 105 1.28 4.12 -3.24
N ALA A 106 1.80 4.64 -2.14
CA ALA A 106 2.57 5.88 -2.14
C ALA A 106 4.05 5.53 -2.03
N VAL A 107 4.87 6.09 -2.93
CA VAL A 107 6.33 5.97 -2.92
C VAL A 107 6.90 7.37 -2.69
N ALA A 108 7.70 7.53 -1.66
CA ALA A 108 8.51 8.73 -1.46
C ALA A 108 9.93 8.49 -1.95
N SER A 109 10.51 9.47 -2.64
CA SER A 109 11.84 9.42 -3.25
C SER A 109 12.45 10.81 -3.11
N GLY A 110 13.52 10.94 -2.31
CA GLY A 110 14.04 12.27 -1.95
C GLY A 110 12.97 13.11 -1.23
N THR A 111 12.61 14.26 -1.80
CA THR A 111 11.60 15.20 -1.26
C THR A 111 10.19 14.99 -1.81
N ASP A 112 10.03 14.08 -2.76
CA ASP A 112 8.83 13.96 -3.58
C ASP A 112 8.04 12.71 -3.20
N ILE A 113 6.73 12.75 -3.45
CA ILE A 113 5.82 11.63 -3.24
C ILE A 113 5.05 11.36 -4.53
N VAL A 114 5.02 10.10 -4.96
CA VAL A 114 4.22 9.64 -6.08
C VAL A 114 3.22 8.60 -5.59
N VAL A 115 1.95 8.74 -5.96
CA VAL A 115 0.89 7.78 -5.64
C VAL A 115 0.48 7.03 -6.89
N TYR A 116 0.53 5.70 -6.80
CA TYR A 116 0.24 4.78 -7.88
C TYR A 116 -1.03 3.99 -7.60
N ASN A 117 -1.73 3.64 -8.69
CA ASN A 117 -2.83 2.69 -8.68
C ASN A 117 -2.29 1.25 -8.71
N THR A 118 -2.67 0.38 -7.76
CA THR A 118 -2.14 -0.99 -7.68
C THR A 118 -2.76 -1.96 -8.68
N ARG A 119 -3.88 -1.61 -9.31
CA ARG A 119 -4.53 -2.42 -10.34
C ARG A 119 -3.92 -2.16 -11.73
N ARG A 120 -3.62 -0.89 -12.03
CA ARG A 120 -3.13 -0.45 -13.34
C ARG A 120 -1.61 -0.29 -13.38
N GLY A 121 -0.99 0.00 -12.22
CA GLY A 121 0.43 0.34 -12.12
C GLY A 121 0.81 1.71 -12.63
N GLU A 122 -0.19 2.55 -12.89
CA GLU A 122 -0.01 3.91 -13.37
C GLU A 122 0.15 4.89 -12.20
N GLU A 123 0.90 5.95 -12.46
CA GLU A 123 0.98 7.12 -11.60
C GLU A 123 -0.34 7.90 -11.67
N GLU A 124 -0.97 8.09 -10.51
CA GLU A 124 -2.21 8.86 -10.39
C GLU A 124 -1.91 10.29 -9.93
N GLU A 125 -0.97 10.45 -8.99
CA GLU A 125 -0.66 11.74 -8.38
C GLU A 125 0.82 11.88 -8.06
N ARG A 126 1.33 13.11 -8.19
CA ARG A 126 2.69 13.47 -7.86
C ARG A 126 2.73 14.77 -7.08
N PHE A 127 3.40 14.73 -5.95
CA PHE A 127 3.66 15.86 -5.07
C PHE A 127 5.16 16.13 -5.07
N LEU A 128 5.56 17.27 -5.63
CA LEU A 128 6.96 17.69 -5.75
C LEU A 128 7.34 18.59 -4.57
N GLY A 129 8.55 18.41 -4.05
CA GLY A 129 9.10 19.25 -2.98
C GLY A 129 8.22 19.26 -1.74
N VAL A 130 7.67 18.11 -1.35
CA VAL A 130 6.75 18.01 -0.20
C VAL A 130 7.47 18.46 1.07
N HIS A 131 8.72 18.04 1.25
CA HIS A 131 9.58 18.46 2.36
C HIS A 131 10.85 19.15 1.84
N SER A 132 11.51 19.96 2.68
CA SER A 132 12.80 20.57 2.34
C SER A 132 14.00 19.61 2.42
N HIS A 133 13.78 18.41 2.95
CA HIS A 133 14.77 17.35 3.13
C HIS A 133 14.16 16.01 2.73
N CYS A 134 15.01 14.99 2.61
CA CYS A 134 14.57 13.65 2.23
C CYS A 134 13.50 13.12 3.19
N ILE A 135 12.44 12.55 2.62
CA ILE A 135 11.35 11.96 3.38
C ILE A 135 11.87 10.72 4.12
N THR A 136 11.78 10.77 5.44
CA THR A 136 12.29 9.73 6.33
C THR A 136 11.24 8.66 6.63
N ASP A 137 9.96 9.02 6.56
CA ASP A 137 8.84 8.09 6.78
C ASP A 137 7.60 8.49 5.97
N LEU A 138 6.79 7.49 5.64
CA LEU A 138 5.59 7.61 4.82
C LEU A 138 4.57 6.56 5.26
N ALA A 139 3.34 6.97 5.56
CA ALA A 139 2.29 6.06 5.98
C ALA A 139 0.90 6.50 5.48
N PHE A 140 0.02 5.54 5.23
CA PHE A 140 -1.41 5.81 5.13
C PHE A 140 -2.04 5.78 6.52
N ASP A 141 -3.07 6.61 6.74
CA ASP A 141 -3.93 6.44 7.91
C ASP A 141 -4.74 5.14 7.83
N THR A 142 -5.27 4.67 8.95
CA THR A 142 -6.00 3.40 9.03
C THR A 142 -7.26 3.34 8.16
N THR A 143 -7.83 4.49 7.79
CA THR A 143 -8.99 4.59 6.90
C THR A 143 -8.60 4.73 5.43
N GLY A 144 -7.32 4.96 5.12
CA GLY A 144 -6.81 5.14 3.76
C GLY A 144 -7.22 6.47 3.11
N ARG A 145 -7.69 7.45 3.88
CA ARG A 145 -8.10 8.79 3.41
C ARG A 145 -6.93 9.75 3.29
N TYR A 146 -5.84 9.51 4.02
CA TYR A 146 -4.70 10.40 4.09
C TYR A 146 -3.38 9.66 3.94
N VAL A 147 -2.44 10.32 3.26
CA VAL A 147 -1.02 9.98 3.28
C VAL A 147 -0.32 10.96 4.23
N VAL A 148 0.46 10.43 5.14
CA VAL A 148 1.25 11.21 6.11
C VAL A 148 2.72 11.03 5.79
N SER A 149 3.47 12.13 5.77
CA SER A 149 4.89 12.17 5.45
C SER A 149 5.67 13.02 6.45
N CYS A 150 6.92 12.64 6.68
CA CYS A 150 7.88 13.43 7.45
C CYS A 150 9.26 13.41 6.77
N GLY A 151 10.00 14.51 6.90
CA GLY A 151 11.33 14.66 6.30
C GLY A 151 12.04 15.93 6.74
N ASP A 152 11.28 16.97 7.09
CA ASP A 152 11.76 18.18 7.75
C ASP A 152 11.12 18.32 9.15
N ARG A 153 11.12 19.52 9.73
CA ARG A 153 10.56 19.79 11.07
C ARG A 153 9.02 19.77 11.12
N ALA A 154 8.35 19.30 10.07
CA ALA A 154 6.90 19.23 9.99
C ALA A 154 6.43 17.87 9.49
N ILE A 155 5.24 17.48 9.96
CA ILE A 155 4.48 16.36 9.40
C ILE A 155 3.47 16.94 8.41
N ARG A 156 3.41 16.37 7.21
CA ARG A 156 2.45 16.78 6.19
C ARG A 156 1.42 15.69 5.97
N VAL A 157 0.16 16.11 5.84
CA VAL A 157 -1.00 15.25 5.64
C VAL A 157 -1.62 15.60 4.30
N LEU A 158 -1.61 14.64 3.38
CA LEU A 158 -2.11 14.76 2.01
C LEU A 158 -3.38 13.93 1.88
N HIS A 159 -4.37 14.41 1.13
CA HIS A 159 -5.55 13.61 0.82
C HIS A 159 -5.21 12.48 -0.16
N ASN A 160 -5.71 11.27 0.10
CA ASN A 160 -5.60 10.14 -0.83
C ASN A 160 -6.71 10.18 -1.89
N THR A 161 -6.65 11.18 -2.78
CA THR A 161 -7.62 11.32 -3.87
C THR A 161 -7.54 10.17 -4.87
N ALA A 162 -6.34 9.62 -5.12
CA ALA A 162 -6.15 8.41 -5.91
C ALA A 162 -6.92 7.20 -5.35
N GLY A 163 -6.90 6.99 -4.03
CA GLY A 163 -7.64 5.90 -3.37
C GLY A 163 -9.15 6.02 -3.56
N HIS A 164 -9.70 7.23 -3.44
CA HIS A 164 -11.11 7.45 -3.70
C HIS A 164 -11.50 7.18 -5.17
N ARG A 165 -10.65 7.54 -6.14
CA ARG A 165 -10.89 7.19 -7.56
C ARG A 165 -10.87 5.68 -7.77
N ALA A 166 -9.87 4.99 -7.21
CA ALA A 166 -9.76 3.54 -7.32
C ALA A 166 -10.97 2.80 -6.72
N VAL A 167 -11.53 3.31 -5.61
CA VAL A 167 -12.79 2.79 -5.04
C VAL A 167 -13.96 2.98 -6.01
N VAL A 168 -14.12 4.17 -6.59
CA VAL A 168 -15.23 4.43 -7.55
C VAL A 168 -15.13 3.48 -8.74
N GLU A 169 -13.96 3.38 -9.36
CA GLU A 169 -13.73 2.51 -10.52
C GLU A 169 -14.04 1.04 -10.21
N GLU A 170 -13.51 0.52 -9.10
CA GLU A 170 -13.73 -0.88 -8.74
C GLU A 170 -15.18 -1.18 -8.41
N MET A 171 -15.82 -0.33 -7.60
CA MET A 171 -17.21 -0.55 -7.19
C MET A 171 -18.16 -0.45 -8.39
N GLU A 172 -17.93 0.45 -9.34
CA GLU A 172 -18.69 0.52 -10.59
C GLU A 172 -18.53 -0.74 -11.44
N ALA A 173 -17.30 -1.27 -11.53
CA ALA A 173 -17.03 -2.51 -12.23
C ALA A 173 -17.73 -3.71 -11.56
N MET A 174 -17.82 -3.74 -10.23
CA MET A 174 -18.56 -4.76 -9.48
C MET A 174 -20.07 -4.61 -9.64
N LEU A 175 -20.59 -3.38 -9.66
CA LEU A 175 -22.01 -3.08 -9.80
C LEU A 175 -22.55 -3.63 -11.13
N LYS A 176 -21.80 -3.47 -12.22
CA LYS A 176 -22.12 -4.02 -13.55
C LYS A 176 -22.24 -5.54 -13.58
N LYS A 177 -21.58 -6.24 -12.66
CA LYS A 177 -21.52 -7.71 -12.61
C LYS A 177 -22.51 -8.33 -11.63
N THR A 178 -23.10 -7.54 -10.74
CA THR A 178 -23.92 -8.07 -9.65
C THR A 178 -25.42 -7.97 -9.97
N GLY A 179 -26.13 -9.08 -9.77
CA GLY A 179 -27.60 -9.12 -9.88
C GLY A 179 -28.33 -9.03 -8.54
N ASN A 180 -27.59 -9.01 -7.42
CA ASN A 180 -28.18 -8.96 -6.08
C ASN A 180 -28.43 -7.51 -5.64
N LYS A 181 -29.70 -7.17 -5.40
CA LYS A 181 -30.14 -5.83 -4.98
C LYS A 181 -29.43 -5.31 -3.72
N ALA A 182 -29.25 -6.14 -2.69
CA ALA A 182 -28.58 -5.71 -1.46
C ALA A 182 -27.10 -5.39 -1.69
N THR A 183 -26.44 -6.13 -2.58
CA THR A 183 -25.06 -5.84 -2.99
C THR A 183 -25.00 -4.56 -3.81
N GLN A 184 -25.96 -4.34 -4.72
CA GLN A 184 -26.05 -3.11 -5.51
C GLN A 184 -26.15 -1.87 -4.61
N GLU A 185 -27.09 -1.86 -3.68
CA GLU A 185 -27.30 -0.74 -2.74
C GLU A 185 -26.04 -0.42 -1.94
N ARG A 186 -25.32 -1.45 -1.45
CA ARG A 186 -24.05 -1.26 -0.74
C ARG A 186 -22.96 -0.65 -1.64
N LEU A 187 -22.82 -1.14 -2.87
CA LEU A 187 -21.82 -0.62 -3.82
C LEU A 187 -22.13 0.84 -4.18
N GLU A 188 -23.39 1.18 -4.42
CA GLU A 188 -23.83 2.55 -4.72
C GLU A 188 -23.56 3.51 -3.56
N GLN A 189 -23.78 3.09 -2.32
CA GLN A 189 -23.43 3.88 -1.13
C GLN A 189 -21.93 4.16 -1.05
N GLN A 190 -21.09 3.15 -1.33
CA GLN A 190 -19.63 3.32 -1.33
C GLN A 190 -19.17 4.27 -2.44
N ILE A 191 -19.71 4.12 -3.65
CA ILE A 191 -19.44 5.02 -4.79
C ILE A 191 -19.83 6.46 -4.43
N SER A 192 -21.04 6.66 -3.90
CA SER A 192 -21.55 7.97 -3.49
C SER A 192 -20.66 8.62 -2.44
N SER A 193 -20.27 7.86 -1.40
CA SER A 193 -19.36 8.33 -0.36
C SER A 193 -17.99 8.74 -0.92
N ALA A 194 -17.40 7.93 -1.80
CA ALA A 194 -16.10 8.23 -2.41
C ALA A 194 -16.17 9.46 -3.32
N ARG A 195 -17.20 9.59 -4.16
CA ARG A 195 -17.44 10.77 -5.00
C ARG A 195 -17.65 12.04 -4.18
N LYS A 196 -18.39 11.96 -3.06
CA LYS A 196 -18.59 13.09 -2.14
C LYS A 196 -17.27 13.52 -1.51
N ALA A 197 -16.42 12.58 -1.11
CA ALA A 197 -15.08 12.89 -0.58
C ALA A 197 -14.21 13.61 -1.64
N LEU A 198 -14.18 13.10 -2.88
CA LEU A 198 -13.49 13.76 -4.00
C LEU A 198 -14.02 15.18 -4.24
N ALA A 199 -15.33 15.36 -4.31
CA ALA A 199 -15.95 16.66 -4.51
C ALA A 199 -15.61 17.65 -3.38
N ALA A 200 -15.58 17.18 -2.12
CA ALA A 200 -15.20 18.02 -0.98
C ALA A 200 -13.72 18.45 -1.01
N ILE A 201 -12.84 17.64 -1.59
CA ILE A 201 -11.41 17.96 -1.73
C ILE A 201 -11.20 18.98 -2.86
N TYR A 202 -11.83 18.77 -4.03
CA TYR A 202 -11.69 19.67 -5.18
C TYR A 202 -12.49 20.96 -5.05
N GLY A 203 -13.65 20.93 -4.39
CA GLY A 203 -14.53 22.08 -4.20
C GLY A 203 -14.03 23.11 -3.19
N LYS A 204 -12.93 22.83 -2.46
CA LYS A 204 -12.31 23.75 -1.49
C LYS A 204 -11.22 24.65 -2.08
N LYS A 205 -11.00 24.64 -3.40
CA LYS A 205 -10.13 25.63 -4.04
C LYS A 205 -10.81 27.01 -4.00
N HIS A 206 -10.51 27.79 -2.96
CA HIS A 206 -10.73 29.23 -2.90
C HIS A 206 -9.43 29.94 -3.23
#